data_AF-A0A853I268-F1
#
_entry.id   AF-A0A853I268-F1
#
_cell.length_a   1.000
_cell.length_b   1.000
_cell.length_c   1.000
_cell.angle_alpha   90.00
_cell.angle_beta   90.00
_cell.angle_gamma   90.00
#
_symmetry.space_group_name_H-M   'P 1'
#
loop_
_entity.id
_entity.type
_entity.pdbx_description
1 polymer ?
#
loop_
_entity_poly.entity_id
_entity_poly.type
_entity_poly.pdbx_seq_one_letter_code
_entity_poly.pdbx_strand_id
1 'polypeptide(L)'
;MSSQIYKYRKSYKIHKIIVVIASTMSLICQGEPNPNIQYYGYDWLDSDNVEQNYASITATGANNTNLNIVHSISSLNSTACLNDQCAVNISAGEENYHGRLDICFSARNNRECQSKNSWKNIWHIVEDIKSATNRPKAIYFLDEPSADPALQDNGVYVKWQYASYVCTLRQALSAYELSDIPIFTILIYRKTVPAVINEIRHQMAQPSCIGVKSTPDWVGIDNYYWRYDSSRDDSTTIHETYRRYFSDNSSLKWVIVPPSTQEPSLNPPVINDQDLHDRIQVYWNYLNNYPQDPIIAIMNFRFDKNILDPSTIDNFPKSRAILKFMGNMLTP
;
A
#
# COMPACT_ATOMS: atom_id res chain seq x y z
N MET A 1 -87.83 9.76 3.37
CA MET A 1 -88.55 8.49 3.15
C MET A 1 -87.49 7.41 2.91
N SER A 2 -87.07 6.67 3.95
CA SER A 2 -87.43 5.25 4.21
C SER A 2 -87.51 4.43 2.92
N SER A 3 -86.75 3.34 2.72
CA SER A 3 -86.67 2.19 3.63
C SER A 3 -85.37 1.38 3.51
N GLN A 4 -84.98 0.84 4.66
CA GLN A 4 -83.98 -0.20 4.89
C GLN A 4 -84.36 -1.54 4.24
N ILE A 5 -83.35 -2.32 3.82
CA ILE A 5 -83.39 -3.78 3.90
C ILE A 5 -82.10 -4.25 4.59
N TYR A 6 -82.27 -4.93 5.72
CA TYR A 6 -81.22 -5.46 6.58
C TYR A 6 -81.20 -7.00 6.50
N LYS A 7 -79.97 -7.54 6.46
CA LYS A 7 -79.45 -8.78 7.10
C LYS A 7 -79.98 -10.16 6.70
N TYR A 8 -79.05 -11.09 6.44
CA TYR A 8 -78.73 -12.25 7.31
C TYR A 8 -77.35 -12.82 6.90
N ARG A 9 -76.26 -12.51 7.63
CA ARG A 9 -75.54 -13.36 8.62
C ARG A 9 -75.14 -14.78 8.15
N LYS A 10 -73.83 -15.02 8.10
CA LYS A 10 -73.20 -16.13 8.85
C LYS A 10 -71.79 -15.76 9.30
N SER A 11 -71.52 -16.12 10.54
CA SER A 11 -70.38 -15.75 11.36
C SER A 11 -69.55 -17.00 11.62
N TYR A 12 -68.24 -16.94 11.40
CA TYR A 12 -67.28 -17.77 12.12
C TYR A 12 -66.02 -16.95 12.43
N LYS A 13 -65.85 -16.62 13.72
CA LYS A 13 -64.58 -16.23 14.33
C LYS A 13 -63.84 -17.52 14.69
N ILE A 14 -62.63 -17.73 14.18
CA ILE A 14 -61.62 -18.56 14.82
C ILE A 14 -60.30 -17.80 14.80
N HIS A 15 -59.75 -17.61 15.99
CA HIS A 15 -58.45 -17.00 16.25
C HIS A 15 -57.33 -17.81 15.58
N LYS A 16 -56.52 -17.17 14.74
CA LYS A 16 -55.17 -17.62 14.41
C LYS A 16 -54.24 -16.42 14.28
N ILE A 17 -53.37 -16.29 15.28
CA ILE A 17 -51.97 -15.86 15.23
C ILE A 17 -51.62 -15.05 13.97
N ILE A 18 -51.45 -13.73 14.15
CA ILE A 18 -50.78 -12.88 13.17
C ILE A 18 -49.30 -13.27 13.21
N VAL A 19 -48.88 -14.12 12.27
CA VAL A 19 -47.46 -14.25 11.91
C VAL A 19 -47.12 -12.99 11.15
N VAL A 20 -46.51 -12.02 11.82
CA VAL A 20 -45.80 -10.93 11.16
C VAL A 20 -44.60 -11.58 10.49
N ILE A 21 -44.73 -11.90 9.19
CA ILE A 21 -43.57 -12.17 8.35
C ILE A 21 -42.91 -10.80 8.17
N ALA A 22 -42.01 -10.46 9.10
CA ALA A 22 -40.98 -9.48 8.84
C ALA A 22 -40.12 -10.09 7.73
N SER A 23 -40.43 -9.77 6.49
CA SER A 23 -39.48 -9.81 5.40
C SER A 23 -38.40 -8.79 5.73
N THR A 24 -37.48 -9.17 6.61
CA THR A 24 -36.13 -8.62 6.63
C THR A 24 -35.53 -9.01 5.29
N MET A 25 -35.82 -8.21 4.27
CA MET A 25 -34.81 -7.98 3.25
C MET A 25 -33.59 -7.56 4.03
N SER A 26 -32.65 -8.49 4.15
CA SER A 26 -31.25 -8.19 4.37
C SER A 26 -30.83 -7.28 3.22
N LEU A 27 -31.16 -5.98 3.32
CA LEU A 27 -30.25 -4.97 2.84
C LEU A 27 -28.97 -5.25 3.60
N ILE A 28 -28.10 -6.03 2.95
CA ILE A 28 -26.68 -5.96 3.18
C ILE A 28 -26.39 -4.49 2.98
N CYS A 29 -26.31 -3.75 4.09
CA CYS A 29 -25.71 -2.45 4.13
C CYS A 29 -24.27 -2.72 3.70
N GLN A 30 -24.00 -2.66 2.39
CA GLN A 30 -22.65 -2.50 1.90
C GLN A 30 -22.23 -1.15 2.46
N GLY A 31 -21.51 -1.19 3.59
CA GLY A 31 -20.96 0.00 4.19
C GLY A 31 -20.21 0.76 3.11
N GLU A 32 -20.47 2.05 3.00
CA GLU A 32 -19.69 2.90 2.10
C GLU A 32 -18.20 2.71 2.43
N PRO A 33 -17.33 2.65 1.42
CA PRO A 33 -15.88 2.62 1.62
C PRO A 33 -15.48 3.69 2.63
N ASN A 34 -14.68 3.33 3.64
CA ASN A 34 -14.26 4.27 4.67
C ASN A 34 -13.62 5.50 3.98
N PRO A 35 -14.23 6.69 4.08
CA PRO A 35 -13.77 7.88 3.35
C PRO A 35 -12.36 8.35 3.77
N ASN A 36 -11.80 7.76 4.83
CA ASN A 36 -10.45 8.02 5.31
C ASN A 36 -9.38 7.13 4.64
N ILE A 37 -9.76 6.10 3.88
CA ILE A 37 -8.81 5.22 3.19
C ILE A 37 -8.51 5.80 1.81
N GLN A 38 -7.24 6.17 1.61
CA GLN A 38 -6.73 6.74 0.37
C GLN A 38 -6.14 5.63 -0.52
N TYR A 39 -6.51 5.63 -1.81
CA TYR A 39 -6.17 4.57 -2.79
C TYR A 39 -4.90 4.92 -3.58
N TYR A 40 -3.75 4.54 -3.04
CA TYR A 40 -2.42 4.93 -3.48
C TYR A 40 -1.84 4.03 -4.60
N GLY A 41 -0.99 4.65 -5.40
CA GLY A 41 -0.70 4.33 -6.79
C GLY A 41 0.39 3.30 -7.05
N TYR A 42 0.81 3.35 -8.32
CA TYR A 42 1.64 2.40 -9.04
C TYR A 42 3.13 2.57 -8.71
N ASP A 43 3.82 1.45 -8.57
CA ASP A 43 5.22 1.40 -8.14
C ASP A 43 6.19 2.00 -9.19
N TRP A 44 6.05 1.75 -10.49
CA TRP A 44 7.13 2.08 -11.45
C TRP A 44 6.74 3.10 -12.50
N LEU A 45 6.90 4.38 -12.16
CA LEU A 45 7.02 5.45 -13.15
C LEU A 45 8.47 5.71 -13.59
N ASP A 46 9.43 4.84 -13.25
CA ASP A 46 10.83 4.99 -13.69
C ASP A 46 11.08 4.26 -15.01
N SER A 47 10.95 5.01 -16.09
CA SER A 47 11.57 4.70 -17.36
C SER A 47 12.12 5.99 -17.95
N ASP A 48 12.95 5.88 -19.00
CA ASP A 48 13.40 7.03 -19.79
C ASP A 48 12.24 7.88 -20.35
N ASN A 49 10.98 7.43 -20.22
CA ASN A 49 9.76 8.09 -20.67
C ASN A 49 8.65 8.15 -19.60
N VAL A 50 8.96 8.63 -18.38
CA VAL A 50 7.98 8.86 -17.27
C VAL A 50 6.67 9.47 -17.77
N GLU A 51 6.77 10.54 -18.56
CA GLU A 51 5.62 11.26 -19.13
C GLU A 51 4.78 10.39 -20.07
N GLN A 52 5.40 9.54 -20.90
CA GLN A 52 4.66 8.65 -21.80
C GLN A 52 4.00 7.50 -21.04
N ASN A 53 4.64 6.98 -20.00
CA ASN A 53 4.05 5.96 -19.15
C ASN A 53 2.83 6.52 -18.41
N TYR A 54 2.96 7.70 -17.81
CA TYR A 54 1.87 8.39 -17.16
C TYR A 54 0.72 8.72 -18.14
N ALA A 55 1.04 9.22 -19.33
CA ALA A 55 0.06 9.45 -20.39
C ALA A 55 -0.64 8.16 -20.83
N SER A 56 0.07 7.04 -20.92
CA SER A 56 -0.51 5.75 -21.31
C SER A 56 -1.47 5.21 -20.24
N ILE A 57 -1.17 5.44 -18.96
CA ILE A 57 -2.04 5.08 -17.84
C ILE A 57 -3.31 5.94 -17.87
N THR A 58 -3.16 7.26 -18.04
CA THR A 58 -4.27 8.23 -18.01
C THR A 58 -5.11 8.29 -19.30
N ALA A 59 -4.57 7.88 -20.45
CA ALA A 59 -5.30 7.89 -21.73
C ALA A 59 -6.48 6.89 -21.79
N THR A 60 -6.55 5.95 -20.83
CA THR A 60 -7.56 4.89 -20.83
C THR A 60 -8.78 5.17 -19.93
N GLY A 61 -8.84 6.34 -19.29
CA GLY A 61 -9.88 6.79 -18.37
C GLY A 61 -9.32 7.73 -17.30
N ALA A 62 -10.15 8.27 -16.41
CA ALA A 62 -9.62 9.00 -15.26
C ALA A 62 -8.68 8.08 -14.45
N ASN A 63 -7.54 8.64 -14.00
CA ASN A 63 -6.60 7.96 -13.13
C ASN A 63 -6.71 8.62 -11.75
N ASN A 64 -7.16 7.86 -10.75
CA ASN A 64 -7.28 8.31 -9.36
C ASN A 64 -6.16 7.73 -8.48
N THR A 65 -5.01 7.36 -9.05
CA THR A 65 -3.82 7.13 -8.21
C THR A 65 -3.47 8.42 -7.48
N ASN A 66 -3.36 8.36 -6.16
CA ASN A 66 -3.01 9.53 -5.34
C ASN A 66 -1.58 9.45 -4.75
N LEU A 67 -0.75 8.47 -5.16
CA LEU A 67 0.67 8.34 -4.80
C LEU A 67 1.39 7.33 -5.70
N ASN A 68 2.03 7.79 -6.76
CA ASN A 68 2.94 6.98 -7.57
C ASN A 68 4.29 6.88 -6.86
N ILE A 69 5.01 5.77 -7.02
CA ILE A 69 6.40 5.68 -6.53
C ILE A 69 7.33 6.09 -7.68
N VAL A 70 8.28 6.96 -7.37
CA VAL A 70 9.34 7.39 -8.29
C VAL A 70 10.70 7.21 -7.63
N HIS A 71 11.71 6.83 -8.40
CA HIS A 71 13.02 6.46 -7.87
C HIS A 71 14.10 7.50 -8.20
N SER A 72 13.79 8.57 -8.95
CA SER A 72 14.75 9.62 -9.30
C SER A 72 14.17 11.04 -9.13
N ILE A 73 15.06 12.03 -8.99
CA ILE A 73 14.67 13.46 -8.96
C ILE A 73 14.08 13.89 -10.30
N SER A 74 14.56 13.34 -11.41
CA SER A 74 14.00 13.61 -12.74
C SER A 74 12.54 13.15 -12.82
N SER A 75 12.24 11.95 -12.32
CA SER A 75 10.88 11.41 -12.25
C SER A 75 10.01 12.24 -11.29
N LEU A 76 10.55 12.65 -10.15
CA LEU A 76 9.87 13.56 -9.22
C LEU A 76 9.50 14.90 -9.88
N ASN A 77 10.37 15.44 -10.74
CA ASN A 77 10.12 16.70 -11.46
C ASN A 77 9.10 16.59 -12.60
N SER A 78 8.61 15.39 -12.92
CA SER A 78 7.66 15.15 -14.00
C SER A 78 6.24 15.61 -13.65
N THR A 79 5.38 15.75 -14.68
CA THR A 79 3.97 16.11 -14.48
C THR A 79 3.18 15.04 -13.73
N ALA A 80 3.66 13.80 -13.72
CA ALA A 80 3.05 12.69 -12.99
C ALA A 80 3.10 12.84 -11.46
N CYS A 81 3.92 13.78 -10.97
CA CYS A 81 4.12 14.06 -9.55
C CYS A 81 3.55 15.40 -9.09
N LEU A 82 2.84 16.13 -9.95
CA LEU A 82 2.17 17.38 -9.57
C LEU A 82 1.14 17.13 -8.45
N ASN A 83 0.89 18.15 -7.64
CA ASN A 83 -0.12 18.12 -6.57
C ASN A 83 0.08 16.99 -5.54
N ASP A 84 1.34 16.77 -5.14
CA ASP A 84 1.73 15.75 -4.15
C ASP A 84 1.28 14.32 -4.52
N GLN A 85 1.35 13.98 -5.80
CA GLN A 85 0.94 12.66 -6.31
C GLN A 85 2.05 11.61 -6.30
N CYS A 86 3.24 11.92 -5.77
CA CYS A 86 4.35 10.96 -5.76
C CYS A 86 4.99 10.79 -4.38
N ALA A 87 5.38 9.56 -4.08
CA ALA A 87 6.40 9.27 -3.08
C ALA A 87 7.74 9.00 -3.77
N VAL A 88 8.81 9.41 -3.12
CA VAL A 88 10.17 9.16 -3.60
C VAL A 88 10.71 7.92 -2.92
N ASN A 89 11.12 6.93 -3.70
CA ASN A 89 11.89 5.81 -3.23
C ASN A 89 13.37 6.21 -3.07
N ILE A 90 13.94 5.81 -1.95
CA ILE A 90 15.38 5.88 -1.68
C ILE A 90 15.83 4.50 -1.20
N SER A 91 16.70 3.88 -1.97
CA SER A 91 17.20 2.53 -1.74
C SER A 91 18.60 2.52 -1.11
N ALA A 92 19.12 1.32 -0.83
CA ALA A 92 20.51 1.10 -0.47
C ALA A 92 21.07 -0.11 -1.25
N GLY A 93 22.22 0.07 -1.89
CA GLY A 93 22.94 -1.02 -2.54
C GLY A 93 22.33 -1.51 -3.86
N GLU A 94 21.34 -0.82 -4.41
CA GLU A 94 20.79 -1.14 -5.73
C GLU A 94 21.83 -0.89 -6.84
N GLU A 95 21.68 -1.63 -7.94
CA GLU A 95 22.41 -1.36 -9.19
C GLU A 95 21.74 -0.18 -9.93
N ASN A 96 22.53 0.69 -10.59
CA ASN A 96 22.08 2.01 -11.02
C ASN A 96 21.31 1.86 -12.33
N TYR A 97 20.06 1.49 -12.18
CA TYR A 97 19.07 1.54 -13.25
C TYR A 97 18.53 2.96 -13.32
N HIS A 98 19.13 3.83 -14.13
CA HIS A 98 18.54 5.13 -14.51
C HIS A 98 18.52 6.22 -13.42
N GLY A 99 19.63 6.42 -12.68
CA GLY A 99 19.76 7.57 -11.77
C GLY A 99 18.90 7.45 -10.51
N ARG A 100 18.69 6.21 -10.04
CA ARG A 100 17.95 5.95 -8.80
C ARG A 100 18.62 6.59 -7.60
N LEU A 101 17.80 7.05 -6.67
CA LEU A 101 18.25 7.55 -5.38
C LEU A 101 18.65 6.37 -4.51
N ASP A 102 19.95 6.26 -4.25
CA ASP A 102 20.51 5.19 -3.45
C ASP A 102 21.54 5.78 -2.48
N ILE A 103 21.41 5.45 -1.20
CA ILE A 103 22.31 5.99 -0.18
C ILE A 103 23.70 5.40 -0.29
N CYS A 104 23.88 4.23 -0.89
CA CYS A 104 25.17 3.56 -0.99
C CYS A 104 25.24 2.64 -2.20
N PHE A 105 25.12 3.25 -3.36
CA PHE A 105 25.07 2.61 -4.67
C PHE A 105 25.98 1.38 -4.79
N SER A 106 25.42 0.25 -5.24
CA SER A 106 26.09 -1.04 -5.47
C SER A 106 26.67 -1.75 -4.24
N ALA A 107 26.43 -1.27 -3.01
CA ALA A 107 26.90 -1.94 -1.81
C ALA A 107 26.29 -3.34 -1.66
N ARG A 108 27.12 -4.31 -1.28
CA ARG A 108 26.70 -5.71 -1.09
C ARG A 108 26.56 -6.15 0.36
N ASN A 109 26.91 -5.26 1.28
CA ASN A 109 26.81 -5.45 2.72
C ASN A 109 26.77 -4.08 3.41
N ASN A 110 26.39 -4.10 4.69
CA ASN A 110 26.34 -2.91 5.52
C ASN A 110 27.70 -2.22 5.62
N ARG A 111 28.81 -2.95 5.85
CA ARG A 111 30.13 -2.33 5.93
C ARG A 111 30.52 -1.54 4.67
N GLU A 112 30.22 -2.09 3.50
CA GLU A 112 30.44 -1.42 2.21
C GLU A 112 29.51 -0.23 2.05
N CYS A 113 28.25 -0.35 2.46
CA CYS A 113 27.30 0.74 2.40
C CYS A 113 27.79 1.96 3.21
N GLN A 114 28.30 1.70 4.41
CA GLN A 114 28.88 2.71 5.29
C GLN A 114 30.16 3.34 4.69
N SER A 115 31.05 2.54 4.09
CA SER A 115 32.28 3.06 3.48
C SER A 115 32.03 3.92 2.24
N LYS A 116 30.87 3.75 1.60
CA LYS A 116 30.35 4.61 0.52
C LYS A 116 29.69 5.91 1.02
N ASN A 117 29.87 6.24 2.30
CA ASN A 117 29.34 7.45 2.95
C ASN A 117 27.81 7.52 2.96
N SER A 118 27.13 6.41 3.25
CA SER A 118 25.66 6.33 3.26
C SER A 118 24.96 7.47 4.01
N TRP A 119 25.47 7.83 5.19
CA TRP A 119 24.95 8.98 5.93
C TRP A 119 25.03 10.29 5.17
N LYS A 120 26.17 10.59 4.53
CA LYS A 120 26.35 11.82 3.75
C LYS A 120 25.44 11.84 2.53
N ASN A 121 25.25 10.69 1.88
CA ASN A 121 24.40 10.59 0.70
C ASN A 121 22.92 10.80 1.05
N ILE A 122 22.46 10.39 2.24
CA ILE A 122 21.12 10.75 2.74
C ILE A 122 20.94 12.28 2.75
N TRP A 123 21.93 13.03 3.24
CA TRP A 123 21.86 14.50 3.26
C TRP A 123 21.79 15.10 1.85
N HIS A 124 22.61 14.60 0.91
CA HIS A 124 22.57 15.07 -0.48
C HIS A 124 21.24 14.76 -1.15
N ILE A 125 20.69 13.55 -0.96
CA ILE A 125 19.39 13.19 -1.55
C ILE A 125 18.27 14.10 -1.02
N VAL A 126 18.28 14.44 0.27
CA VAL A 126 17.29 15.38 0.82
C VAL A 126 17.48 16.80 0.29
N GLU A 127 18.72 17.24 0.08
CA GLU A 127 19.03 18.52 -0.58
C GLU A 127 18.49 18.56 -2.02
N ASP A 128 18.65 17.47 -2.76
CA ASP A 128 18.11 17.32 -4.11
C ASP A 128 16.58 17.32 -4.11
N ILE A 129 15.93 16.64 -3.16
CA ILE A 129 14.48 16.67 -2.96
C ILE A 129 13.99 18.09 -2.66
N LYS A 130 14.72 18.86 -1.82
CA LYS A 130 14.39 20.26 -1.52
C LYS A 130 14.45 21.14 -2.76
N SER A 131 15.35 20.82 -3.69
CA SER A 131 15.58 21.56 -4.93
C SER A 131 14.68 21.10 -6.09
N ALA A 132 13.91 20.03 -5.91
CA ALA A 132 13.00 19.50 -6.91
C ALA A 132 11.79 20.43 -7.15
N THR A 133 11.26 20.40 -8.37
CA THR A 133 10.06 21.15 -8.77
C THR A 133 8.83 20.71 -8.00
N ASN A 134 8.68 19.40 -7.78
CA ASN A 134 7.54 18.83 -7.05
C ASN A 134 8.00 18.29 -5.70
N ARG A 135 7.20 18.54 -4.68
CA ARG A 135 7.41 18.01 -3.34
C ARG A 135 6.85 16.58 -3.27
N PRO A 136 7.59 15.60 -2.71
CA PRO A 136 7.04 14.28 -2.53
C PRO A 136 6.05 14.26 -1.35
N LYS A 137 4.98 13.49 -1.51
CA LYS A 137 3.96 13.25 -0.49
C LYS A 137 4.45 12.35 0.64
N ALA A 138 5.41 11.48 0.36
CA ALA A 138 6.06 10.60 1.31
C ALA A 138 7.44 10.15 0.78
N ILE A 139 8.26 9.58 1.66
CA ILE A 139 9.51 8.92 1.29
C ILE A 139 9.37 7.43 1.55
N TYR A 140 9.49 6.64 0.50
CA TYR A 140 9.61 5.18 0.58
C TYR A 140 11.08 4.84 0.84
N PHE A 141 11.43 4.61 2.09
CA PHE A 141 12.82 4.53 2.52
C PHE A 141 13.22 3.09 2.82
N LEU A 142 14.20 2.58 2.06
CA LEU A 142 14.77 1.23 2.16
C LEU A 142 13.65 0.18 2.17
N ASP A 143 13.26 -0.21 0.97
CA ASP A 143 12.29 -1.28 0.82
C ASP A 143 12.81 -2.59 1.43
N GLU A 144 11.91 -3.35 2.05
CA GLU A 144 12.18 -4.68 2.57
C GLU A 144 13.47 -4.77 3.42
N PRO A 145 13.63 -4.00 4.53
CA PRO A 145 14.93 -3.84 5.21
C PRO A 145 15.61 -5.16 5.64
N SER A 146 14.83 -6.21 5.85
CA SER A 146 15.32 -7.56 6.17
C SER A 146 15.99 -8.30 5.00
N ALA A 147 15.66 -7.94 3.77
CA ALA A 147 16.15 -8.56 2.54
C ALA A 147 17.29 -7.76 1.89
N ASP A 148 17.39 -6.47 2.19
CA ASP A 148 18.43 -5.59 1.67
C ASP A 148 19.84 -6.03 2.13
N PRO A 149 20.74 -6.44 1.21
CA PRO A 149 22.11 -6.76 1.54
C PRO A 149 22.86 -5.59 2.18
N ALA A 150 22.55 -4.34 1.80
CA ALA A 150 23.18 -3.14 2.36
C ALA A 150 22.85 -2.91 3.84
N LEU A 151 21.95 -3.70 4.43
CA LEU A 151 21.64 -3.71 5.86
C LEU A 151 22.15 -4.97 6.58
N GLN A 152 22.96 -5.80 5.89
CA GLN A 152 23.44 -7.07 6.40
C GLN A 152 24.97 -7.14 6.39
N ASP A 153 25.56 -7.78 7.39
CA ASP A 153 26.96 -8.20 7.36
C ASP A 153 27.01 -9.72 7.48
N ASN A 154 27.71 -10.38 6.55
CA ASN A 154 27.78 -11.85 6.45
C ASN A 154 26.39 -12.53 6.41
N GLY A 155 25.42 -11.91 5.72
CA GLY A 155 24.04 -12.42 5.61
C GLY A 155 23.21 -12.28 6.90
N VAL A 156 23.69 -11.52 7.88
CA VAL A 156 22.98 -11.25 9.13
C VAL A 156 22.60 -9.78 9.17
N TYR A 157 21.32 -9.51 9.39
CA TYR A 157 20.79 -8.16 9.57
C TYR A 157 21.49 -7.43 10.73
N VAL A 158 21.98 -6.22 10.46
CA VAL A 158 22.68 -5.41 11.44
C VAL A 158 21.67 -4.63 12.27
N LYS A 159 21.55 -5.00 13.55
CA LYS A 159 20.61 -4.38 14.49
C LYS A 159 20.83 -2.87 14.58
N TRP A 160 19.72 -2.14 14.59
CA TRP A 160 19.56 -0.68 14.60
C TRP A 160 20.03 0.04 13.35
N GLN A 161 20.49 -0.68 12.31
CA GLN A 161 21.01 -0.04 11.10
C GLN A 161 19.91 0.72 10.35
N TYR A 162 18.76 0.10 10.07
CA TYR A 162 17.62 0.76 9.44
C TYR A 162 17.15 1.97 10.25
N ALA A 163 16.96 1.80 11.56
CA ALA A 163 16.55 2.90 12.45
C ALA A 163 17.55 4.07 12.46
N SER A 164 18.86 3.79 12.38
CA SER A 164 19.90 4.83 12.31
C SER A 164 19.83 5.64 11.02
N TYR A 165 19.50 4.99 9.89
CA TYR A 165 19.29 5.67 8.62
C TYR A 165 17.99 6.47 8.61
N VAL A 166 16.89 5.95 9.16
CA VAL A 166 15.64 6.71 9.35
C VAL A 166 15.88 7.96 10.21
N CYS A 167 16.66 7.83 11.28
CA CYS A 167 17.03 8.97 12.11
C CYS A 167 17.79 10.05 11.32
N THR A 168 18.80 9.62 10.56
CA THR A 168 19.60 10.52 9.72
C THR A 168 18.75 11.21 8.66
N LEU A 169 17.85 10.48 8.02
CA LEU A 169 16.91 11.01 7.04
C LEU A 169 16.02 12.09 7.67
N ARG A 170 15.48 11.86 8.87
CA ARG A 170 14.67 12.89 9.56
C ARG A 170 15.47 14.12 9.97
N GLN A 171 16.71 13.94 10.39
CA GLN A 171 17.59 15.08 10.70
C GLN A 171 17.84 15.92 9.44
N ALA A 172 18.11 15.27 8.31
CA ALA A 172 18.26 15.93 7.03
C ALA A 172 16.97 16.64 6.60
N LEU A 173 15.81 15.95 6.64
CA LEU A 173 14.51 16.55 6.33
C LEU A 173 14.23 17.77 7.21
N SER A 174 14.54 17.70 8.50
CA SER A 174 14.35 18.82 9.41
C SER A 174 15.25 20.01 9.08
N ALA A 175 16.50 19.77 8.69
CA ALA A 175 17.43 20.83 8.33
C ALA A 175 17.02 21.55 7.03
N TYR A 176 16.34 20.85 6.12
CA TYR A 176 15.85 21.40 4.85
C TYR A 176 14.37 21.83 4.88
N GLU A 177 13.75 21.88 6.07
CA GLU A 177 12.35 22.30 6.27
C GLU A 177 11.33 21.38 5.55
N LEU A 178 11.60 20.07 5.58
CA LEU A 178 10.80 19.00 4.99
C LEU A 178 10.27 18.00 6.05
N SER A 179 10.23 18.39 7.33
CA SER A 179 9.92 17.50 8.47
C SER A 179 8.55 16.83 8.43
N ASP A 180 7.59 17.41 7.72
CA ASP A 180 6.22 16.93 7.58
C ASP A 180 6.07 15.85 6.50
N ILE A 181 7.13 15.56 5.72
CA ILE A 181 7.11 14.44 4.76
C ILE A 181 7.21 13.11 5.54
N PRO A 182 6.18 12.24 5.47
CA PRO A 182 6.18 10.97 6.15
C PRO A 182 7.16 9.98 5.50
N ILE A 183 7.75 9.12 6.32
CA ILE A 183 8.65 8.03 5.90
C ILE A 183 7.92 6.71 6.04
N PHE A 184 8.00 5.85 5.03
CA PHE A 184 7.44 4.50 5.10
C PHE A 184 8.35 3.44 4.49
N THR A 185 8.09 2.19 4.84
CA THR A 185 8.75 1.00 4.29
C THR A 185 7.73 -0.13 4.14
N ILE A 186 8.00 -1.10 3.28
CA ILE A 186 7.18 -2.29 3.08
C ILE A 186 8.01 -3.51 3.50
N LEU A 187 7.37 -4.44 4.21
CA LEU A 187 8.02 -5.63 4.73
C LEU A 187 7.64 -6.86 3.91
N ILE A 188 8.62 -7.68 3.52
CA ILE A 188 8.33 -8.98 2.92
C ILE A 188 7.78 -9.93 3.97
N TYR A 189 6.57 -10.43 3.74
CA TYR A 189 5.99 -11.47 4.55
C TYR A 189 6.89 -12.73 4.59
N ARG A 190 7.10 -13.29 5.79
CA ARG A 190 7.94 -14.47 6.09
C ARG A 190 9.45 -14.33 5.92
N LYS A 191 9.97 -13.32 5.22
CA LYS A 191 11.42 -13.00 5.23
C LYS A 191 11.80 -11.93 6.24
N THR A 192 10.81 -11.21 6.76
CA THR A 192 11.02 -10.23 7.81
C THR A 192 11.57 -10.88 9.08
N VAL A 193 12.71 -10.39 9.55
CA VAL A 193 13.34 -10.85 10.79
C VAL A 193 12.81 -10.08 12.01
N PRO A 194 12.72 -10.71 13.20
CA PRO A 194 12.20 -10.05 14.40
C PRO A 194 12.90 -8.74 14.78
N ALA A 195 14.20 -8.61 14.48
CA ALA A 195 14.98 -7.40 14.74
C ALA A 195 14.43 -6.17 13.99
N VAL A 196 14.08 -6.32 12.71
CA VAL A 196 13.51 -5.25 11.89
C VAL A 196 12.15 -4.81 12.44
N ILE A 197 11.28 -5.77 12.80
CA ILE A 197 9.98 -5.48 13.42
C ILE A 197 10.17 -4.70 14.72
N ASN A 198 11.14 -5.11 15.54
CA ASN A 198 11.46 -4.41 16.78
C ASN A 198 11.92 -2.96 16.54
N GLU A 199 12.70 -2.70 15.50
CA GLU A 199 13.18 -1.35 15.14
C GLU A 199 12.09 -0.45 14.56
N ILE A 200 11.15 -1.02 13.81
CA ILE A 200 9.99 -0.29 13.31
C ILE A 200 9.04 0.11 14.45
N ARG A 201 8.93 -0.75 15.46
CA ARG A 201 8.06 -0.52 16.63
C ARG A 201 8.66 0.43 17.66
N HIS A 202 9.97 0.41 17.87
CA HIS A 202 10.59 1.05 19.02
C HIS A 202 11.64 2.07 18.61
N GLN A 203 11.65 3.20 19.33
CA GLN A 203 12.67 4.21 19.17
C GLN A 203 14.05 3.67 19.57
N MET A 204 15.05 3.99 18.76
CA MET A 204 16.45 3.83 19.12
C MET A 204 16.76 4.76 20.30
N ALA A 205 17.71 4.37 21.15
CA ALA A 205 18.07 5.17 22.32
C ALA A 205 18.50 6.60 21.91
N GLN A 206 18.07 7.61 22.66
CA GLN A 206 18.26 9.04 22.34
C GLN A 206 19.72 9.45 22.05
N PRO A 207 20.76 8.95 22.75
CA PRO A 207 22.14 9.28 22.40
C PRO A 207 22.54 8.86 20.97
N SER A 208 21.83 7.88 20.41
CA SER A 208 22.04 7.37 19.05
C SER A 208 21.11 8.02 18.02
N CYS A 209 20.03 8.70 18.45
CA CYS A 209 19.12 9.45 17.58
C CYS A 209 18.58 10.69 18.31
N ILE A 210 19.20 11.84 18.05
CA ILE A 210 18.93 13.09 18.78
C ILE A 210 17.86 13.89 18.05
N GLY A 211 16.84 14.33 18.80
CA GLY A 211 15.88 15.36 18.38
C GLY A 211 14.81 14.92 17.38
N VAL A 212 14.86 13.68 16.89
CA VAL A 212 13.90 13.10 15.94
C VAL A 212 13.59 11.65 16.29
N LYS A 213 12.54 11.08 15.69
CA LYS A 213 12.22 9.65 15.84
C LYS A 213 13.01 8.78 14.85
N SER A 214 13.35 7.56 15.25
CA SER A 214 14.07 6.58 14.42
C SER A 214 13.14 5.53 13.80
N THR A 215 11.83 5.70 13.93
CA THR A 215 10.81 4.80 13.37
C THR A 215 10.18 5.42 12.13
N PRO A 216 9.67 4.61 11.18
CA PRO A 216 8.85 5.12 10.09
C PRO A 216 7.52 5.69 10.62
N ASP A 217 6.86 6.48 9.79
CA ASP A 217 5.49 6.95 9.99
C ASP A 217 4.48 5.87 9.57
N TRP A 218 4.75 5.20 8.45
CA TRP A 218 3.88 4.17 7.89
C TRP A 218 4.63 2.87 7.62
N VAL A 219 3.92 1.76 7.61
CA VAL A 219 4.48 0.45 7.28
C VAL A 219 3.50 -0.38 6.49
N GLY A 220 3.98 -1.05 5.45
CA GLY A 220 3.23 -2.08 4.73
C GLY A 220 3.81 -3.46 4.94
N ILE A 221 3.03 -4.45 4.53
CA ILE A 221 3.47 -5.84 4.39
C ILE A 221 3.12 -6.26 2.98
N ASP A 222 4.14 -6.65 2.24
CA ASP A 222 4.00 -7.31 0.95
C ASP A 222 3.84 -8.81 1.15
N ASN A 223 2.72 -9.35 0.66
CA ASN A 223 2.42 -10.77 0.71
C ASN A 223 1.58 -11.25 -0.48
N TYR A 224 2.27 -11.92 -1.40
CA TYR A 224 1.68 -12.52 -2.60
C TYR A 224 0.85 -13.80 -2.37
N TYR A 225 0.76 -14.29 -1.12
CA TYR A 225 0.07 -15.55 -0.78
C TYR A 225 -1.28 -15.38 -0.13
N TRP A 226 -1.66 -14.17 0.30
CA TRP A 226 -3.00 -13.92 0.82
C TRP A 226 -4.03 -14.03 -0.30
N ARG A 227 -5.08 -14.83 -0.06
CA ARG A 227 -6.12 -15.09 -1.06
C ARG A 227 -7.49 -15.26 -0.42
N TYR A 228 -8.49 -14.99 -1.25
CA TYR A 228 -9.87 -15.37 -1.07
C TYR A 228 -10.20 -16.49 -2.06
N ASP A 229 -10.86 -17.56 -1.63
CA ASP A 229 -11.53 -18.53 -2.47
C ASP A 229 -12.73 -19.13 -1.71
N SER A 230 -13.46 -20.06 -2.31
CA SER A 230 -14.65 -20.67 -1.69
C SER A 230 -14.37 -21.43 -0.39
N SER A 231 -13.10 -21.73 -0.09
CA SER A 231 -12.64 -22.47 1.09
C SER A 231 -11.74 -21.65 2.02
N ARG A 232 -11.31 -20.44 1.61
CA ARG A 232 -10.30 -19.64 2.31
C ARG A 232 -10.60 -18.15 2.19
N ASP A 233 -10.60 -17.44 3.32
CA ASP A 233 -10.57 -15.99 3.35
C ASP A 233 -9.49 -15.55 4.34
N ASP A 234 -8.36 -15.05 3.85
CA ASP A 234 -7.26 -14.59 4.70
C ASP A 234 -7.48 -13.21 5.32
N SER A 235 -8.66 -12.59 5.20
CA SER A 235 -8.93 -11.25 5.75
C SER A 235 -8.59 -11.12 7.24
N THR A 236 -8.96 -12.13 8.06
CA THR A 236 -8.55 -12.22 9.47
C THR A 236 -7.03 -12.41 9.63
N THR A 237 -6.40 -13.20 8.75
CA THR A 237 -4.94 -13.42 8.81
C THR A 237 -4.16 -12.14 8.50
N ILE A 238 -4.66 -11.32 7.58
CA ILE A 238 -4.13 -9.97 7.29
C ILE A 238 -4.18 -9.14 8.57
N HIS A 239 -5.38 -9.00 9.16
CA HIS A 239 -5.59 -8.24 10.39
C HIS A 239 -4.64 -8.68 11.51
N GLU A 240 -4.61 -9.97 11.82
CA GLU A 240 -3.78 -10.54 12.87
C GLU A 240 -2.29 -10.33 12.60
N THR A 241 -1.86 -10.38 11.34
CA THR A 241 -0.46 -10.13 10.97
C THR A 241 -0.05 -8.69 11.27
N TYR A 242 -0.84 -7.71 10.80
CA TYR A 242 -0.56 -6.29 11.06
C TYR A 242 -0.63 -5.98 12.56
N ARG A 243 -1.65 -6.48 13.26
CA ARG A 243 -1.77 -6.36 14.72
C ARG A 243 -0.53 -6.89 15.42
N ARG A 244 -0.15 -8.15 15.17
CA ARG A 244 1.01 -8.79 15.80
C ARG A 244 2.30 -7.99 15.57
N TYR A 245 2.49 -7.44 14.39
CA TYR A 245 3.72 -6.74 14.05
C TYR A 245 3.76 -5.29 14.54
N PHE A 246 2.63 -4.60 14.58
CA PHE A 246 2.65 -3.13 14.68
C PHE A 246 1.74 -2.54 15.75
N SER A 247 0.90 -3.35 16.41
CA SER A 247 -0.11 -2.84 17.35
C SER A 247 0.42 -2.01 18.51
N ASP A 248 1.65 -2.30 18.92
CA ASP A 248 2.22 -1.75 20.14
C ASP A 248 2.82 -0.35 19.91
N ASN A 249 2.80 0.13 18.66
CA ASN A 249 3.11 1.50 18.29
C ASN A 249 1.87 2.18 17.69
N SER A 250 1.11 2.89 18.54
CA SER A 250 -0.13 3.58 18.13
C SER A 250 0.08 4.75 17.16
N SER A 251 1.32 5.23 17.02
CA SER A 251 1.67 6.29 16.08
C SER A 251 1.94 5.78 14.65
N LEU A 252 2.23 4.49 14.52
CA LEU A 252 2.52 3.85 13.24
C LEU A 252 1.23 3.60 12.48
N LYS A 253 1.14 4.13 11.26
CA LYS A 253 0.01 3.88 10.35
C LYS A 253 0.34 2.75 9.40
N TRP A 254 -0.69 2.13 8.84
CA TRP A 254 -0.52 0.94 8.00
C TRP A 254 -0.85 1.25 6.55
N VAL A 255 -0.10 0.62 5.66
CA VAL A 255 -0.28 0.65 4.22
C VAL A 255 -0.57 -0.76 3.77
N ILE A 256 -1.65 -0.96 3.03
CA ILE A 256 -1.98 -2.26 2.44
C ILE A 256 -1.32 -2.36 1.09
N VAL A 257 -0.67 -3.49 0.80
CA VAL A 257 -0.01 -3.75 -0.48
C VAL A 257 -0.67 -4.99 -1.08
N PRO A 258 -1.73 -4.83 -1.90
CA PRO A 258 -2.31 -5.95 -2.62
C PRO A 258 -1.27 -6.54 -3.58
N PRO A 259 -1.34 -7.85 -3.87
CA PRO A 259 -0.43 -8.49 -4.75
C PRO A 259 -0.51 -7.85 -6.13
N SER A 260 0.66 -7.65 -6.71
CA SER A 260 0.80 -7.24 -8.09
C SER A 260 0.30 -8.33 -9.02
N THR A 261 0.19 -7.99 -10.29
CA THR A 261 0.02 -9.01 -11.34
C THR A 261 1.35 -9.31 -12.05
N GLN A 262 2.37 -8.47 -11.88
CA GLN A 262 3.69 -8.56 -12.49
C GLN A 262 4.79 -8.99 -11.50
N GLU A 263 4.50 -9.89 -10.57
CA GLU A 263 5.51 -10.29 -9.60
C GLU A 263 6.09 -11.66 -9.96
N PRO A 264 7.41 -11.78 -10.25
CA PRO A 264 8.07 -13.05 -10.53
C PRO A 264 7.95 -14.07 -9.39
N SER A 265 7.74 -13.59 -8.16
CA SER A 265 7.51 -14.44 -6.98
C SER A 265 6.07 -14.96 -6.83
N LEU A 266 5.12 -14.51 -7.69
CA LEU A 266 3.82 -15.15 -7.81
C LEU A 266 4.02 -16.54 -8.45
N ASN A 267 4.01 -17.56 -7.61
CA ASN A 267 4.05 -18.95 -8.05
C ASN A 267 2.79 -19.68 -7.56
N PRO A 268 1.81 -19.99 -8.44
CA PRO A 268 1.80 -19.66 -9.88
C PRO A 268 1.52 -18.16 -10.14
N PRO A 269 1.90 -17.65 -11.33
CA PRO A 269 1.53 -16.30 -11.78
C PRO A 269 0.00 -16.17 -11.88
N VAL A 270 -0.49 -14.94 -12.04
CA VAL A 270 -1.93 -14.72 -12.24
C VAL A 270 -2.36 -15.32 -13.58
N ILE A 271 -3.33 -16.24 -13.54
CA ILE A 271 -3.71 -17.05 -14.72
C ILE A 271 -5.03 -16.64 -15.39
N ASN A 272 -5.92 -15.91 -14.71
CA ASN A 272 -7.20 -15.43 -15.25
C ASN A 272 -7.87 -14.38 -14.32
N ASP A 273 -9.00 -13.82 -14.76
CA ASP A 273 -9.82 -12.85 -14.01
C ASP A 273 -10.22 -13.35 -12.60
N GLN A 274 -10.56 -14.63 -12.45
CA GLN A 274 -11.01 -15.18 -11.16
C GLN A 274 -9.84 -15.25 -10.15
N ASP A 275 -8.67 -15.70 -10.58
CA ASP A 275 -7.48 -15.74 -9.73
C ASP A 275 -7.06 -14.32 -9.26
N LEU A 276 -7.19 -13.33 -10.15
CA LEU A 276 -6.93 -11.95 -9.80
C LEU A 276 -7.98 -11.37 -8.84
N HIS A 277 -9.27 -11.63 -9.10
CA HIS A 277 -10.35 -11.27 -8.19
C HIS A 277 -10.09 -11.84 -6.79
N ASP A 278 -9.78 -13.12 -6.69
CA ASP A 278 -9.53 -13.85 -5.45
C ASP A 278 -8.35 -13.29 -4.65
N ARG A 279 -7.30 -12.84 -5.35
CA ARG A 279 -6.15 -12.15 -4.74
C ARG A 279 -6.46 -10.75 -4.26
N ILE A 280 -7.42 -10.05 -4.86
CA ILE A 280 -7.83 -8.69 -4.50
C ILE A 280 -8.90 -8.72 -3.40
N GLN A 281 -9.90 -9.58 -3.55
CA GLN A 281 -11.12 -9.64 -2.71
C GLN A 281 -10.80 -9.81 -1.23
N VAL A 282 -9.74 -10.56 -0.90
CA VAL A 282 -9.31 -10.76 0.49
C VAL A 282 -8.94 -9.45 1.20
N TYR A 283 -8.35 -8.49 0.48
CA TYR A 283 -8.04 -7.17 1.01
C TYR A 283 -9.28 -6.32 1.18
N TRP A 284 -10.26 -6.43 0.28
CA TRP A 284 -11.56 -5.78 0.43
C TRP A 284 -12.31 -6.30 1.64
N ASN A 285 -12.34 -7.61 1.83
CA ASN A 285 -12.93 -8.24 3.01
C ASN A 285 -12.24 -7.75 4.28
N TYR A 286 -10.91 -7.66 4.28
CA TYR A 286 -10.14 -7.10 5.41
C TYR A 286 -10.57 -5.65 5.72
N LEU A 287 -10.58 -4.77 4.73
CA LEU A 287 -10.95 -3.35 4.94
C LEU A 287 -12.38 -3.18 5.45
N ASN A 288 -13.31 -4.01 4.98
CA ASN A 288 -14.71 -3.99 5.41
C ASN A 288 -14.91 -4.59 6.81
N ASN A 289 -14.17 -5.65 7.15
CA ASN A 289 -14.29 -6.35 8.43
C ASN A 289 -13.57 -5.63 9.56
N TYR A 290 -12.52 -4.85 9.25
CA TYR A 290 -11.67 -4.17 10.24
C TYR A 290 -11.52 -2.66 9.98
N PRO A 291 -12.63 -1.89 9.87
CA PRO A 291 -12.59 -0.47 9.53
C PRO A 291 -11.91 0.42 10.58
N GLN A 292 -11.68 -0.10 11.80
CA GLN A 292 -10.98 0.58 12.89
C GLN A 292 -9.45 0.55 12.80
N ASP A 293 -8.89 -0.30 11.93
CA ASP A 293 -7.44 -0.42 11.79
C ASP A 293 -6.85 0.88 11.21
N PRO A 294 -5.62 1.28 11.58
CA PRO A 294 -5.04 2.57 11.19
C PRO A 294 -4.50 2.55 9.74
N ILE A 295 -5.29 2.01 8.80
CA ILE A 295 -5.00 2.02 7.38
C ILE A 295 -5.12 3.44 6.87
N ILE A 296 -4.04 3.94 6.28
CA ILE A 296 -4.04 5.24 5.61
C ILE A 296 -3.99 5.10 4.09
N ALA A 297 -3.58 3.92 3.61
CA ALA A 297 -3.16 3.76 2.24
C ALA A 297 -3.33 2.32 1.74
N ILE A 298 -3.64 2.18 0.45
CA ILE A 298 -3.53 0.93 -0.31
C ILE A 298 -2.58 1.22 -1.48
N MET A 299 -1.45 0.52 -1.61
CA MET A 299 -0.49 0.68 -2.69
C MET A 299 -0.65 -0.46 -3.70
N ASN A 300 -1.17 -0.15 -4.89
CA ASN A 300 -1.28 -1.15 -5.95
C ASN A 300 0.07 -1.36 -6.65
N PHE A 301 0.62 -2.55 -6.52
CA PHE A 301 1.87 -2.93 -7.18
C PHE A 301 1.66 -3.26 -8.67
N ARG A 302 2.73 -3.26 -9.46
CA ARG A 302 2.73 -3.25 -10.94
C ARG A 302 1.73 -4.18 -11.62
N PHE A 303 1.21 -3.71 -12.76
CA PHE A 303 0.32 -4.48 -13.62
C PHE A 303 1.14 -5.36 -14.56
N ASP A 304 0.75 -6.64 -14.71
CA ASP A 304 1.43 -7.57 -15.61
C ASP A 304 1.44 -6.97 -17.01
N LYS A 305 2.61 -6.94 -17.65
CA LYS A 305 2.72 -6.59 -19.06
C LYS A 305 1.79 -7.48 -19.88
N ASN A 306 1.62 -8.75 -19.51
CA ASN A 306 0.63 -9.63 -20.12
C ASN A 306 -0.80 -9.13 -19.87
N ILE A 307 -1.16 -8.68 -18.67
CA ILE A 307 -2.49 -8.09 -18.44
C ILE A 307 -2.68 -6.79 -19.23
N LEU A 308 -1.62 -6.06 -19.57
CA LEU A 308 -1.69 -4.86 -20.41
C LEU A 308 -1.52 -5.13 -21.92
N ASP A 309 -1.05 -6.33 -22.31
CA ASP A 309 -0.74 -6.70 -23.70
C ASP A 309 -2.03 -6.95 -24.51
N PRO A 310 -2.29 -6.23 -25.61
CA PRO A 310 -3.48 -6.44 -26.44
C PRO A 310 -3.71 -7.90 -26.90
N SER A 311 -2.66 -8.72 -26.99
CA SER A 311 -2.74 -10.13 -27.41
C SER A 311 -3.31 -11.09 -26.37
N THR A 312 -3.41 -10.70 -25.11
CA THR A 312 -3.95 -11.51 -23.99
C THR A 312 -5.35 -11.06 -23.56
N ILE A 313 -5.96 -10.17 -24.35
CA ILE A 313 -7.19 -9.45 -23.98
C ILE A 313 -8.34 -10.38 -23.58
N ASP A 314 -8.42 -11.56 -24.19
CA ASP A 314 -9.45 -12.56 -23.93
C ASP A 314 -9.27 -13.29 -22.59
N ASN A 315 -8.06 -13.23 -21.99
CA ASN A 315 -7.77 -13.84 -20.69
C ASN A 315 -8.11 -12.92 -19.52
N PHE A 316 -8.24 -11.61 -19.76
CA PHE A 316 -8.46 -10.59 -18.72
C PHE A 316 -9.55 -9.54 -19.04
N PRO A 317 -10.73 -9.93 -19.57
CA PRO A 317 -11.73 -8.97 -20.02
C PRO A 317 -12.34 -8.15 -18.88
N LYS A 318 -12.49 -8.72 -17.67
CA LYS A 318 -13.07 -8.02 -16.50
C LYS A 318 -11.98 -7.42 -15.62
N SER A 319 -10.83 -8.06 -15.48
CA SER A 319 -9.74 -7.53 -14.68
C SER A 319 -9.16 -6.25 -15.27
N ARG A 320 -9.12 -6.06 -16.59
CA ARG A 320 -8.79 -4.74 -17.15
C ARG A 320 -9.79 -3.65 -16.73
N ALA A 321 -11.06 -3.98 -16.51
CA ALA A 321 -12.04 -3.04 -16.00
C ALA A 321 -11.92 -2.84 -14.47
N ILE A 322 -11.58 -3.87 -13.70
CA ILE A 322 -11.34 -3.79 -12.24
C ILE A 322 -10.03 -3.06 -11.92
N LEU A 323 -8.97 -3.29 -12.69
CA LEU A 323 -7.70 -2.56 -12.56
C LEU A 323 -7.86 -1.10 -13.00
N LYS A 324 -8.74 -0.81 -13.97
CA LYS A 324 -9.23 0.54 -14.27
C LYS A 324 -10.10 1.12 -13.14
N PHE A 325 -10.84 0.30 -12.38
CA PHE A 325 -11.76 0.69 -11.31
C PHE A 325 -11.08 0.91 -9.95
N MET A 326 -10.02 0.14 -9.62
CA MET A 326 -9.18 0.33 -8.43
C MET A 326 -8.44 1.68 -8.45
N GLY A 327 -8.24 2.24 -9.63
CA GLY A 327 -7.82 3.63 -9.84
C GLY A 327 -8.97 4.61 -10.11
N ASN A 328 -10.26 4.31 -9.83
CA ASN A 328 -11.38 5.18 -10.24
C ASN A 328 -12.44 5.53 -9.19
N MET A 329 -12.08 5.57 -7.90
CA MET A 329 -13.00 5.71 -6.76
C MET A 329 -13.80 4.43 -6.50
N LEU A 330 -13.60 3.91 -5.29
CA LEU A 330 -14.67 3.23 -4.57
C LEU A 330 -15.39 4.28 -3.75
N THR A 331 -16.60 4.65 -4.20
CA THR A 331 -17.74 5.12 -3.41
C THR A 331 -18.99 5.07 -4.30
N PRO A 332 -20.18 4.90 -3.72
CA PRO A 332 -21.07 3.73 -3.81
C PRO A 332 -21.69 3.39 -5.17
#